data_AF-A0A7S2E416-F1
#
_entry.id   AF-A0A7S2E416-F1
#
_cell.length_a   1.000
_cell.length_b   1.000
_cell.length_c   1.000
_cell.angle_alpha   90.00
_cell.angle_beta   90.00
_cell.angle_gamma   90.00
#
_symmetry.space_group_name_H-M   'P 1'
#
loop_
_entity.id
_entity.type
_entity.pdbx_description
1 polymer ?
#
loop_
_entity_poly.entity_id
_entity_poly.type
_entity_poly.pdbx_seq_one_letter_code
_entity_poly.pdbx_strand_id
1 'polypeptide(L)'
;SVWPGESTARQMIIIGCGNMHSEPTQPLLDKGTGGLFADANRKAIAQAKYSSYAGPHRVILNSTIDPANILGLLRAHADFVQEVDVVQVDIDTVDGPVLMKILEVTSPEAVVVEVRNFLPFPFRYAYLATDTDGLKWGGATLAFWLHELGLRGYELARMD
;
A
#
# COMPACT_ATOMS: atom_id res chain seq x y z
N SER A 1 19.78 -3.35 3.04
CA SER A 1 18.48 -2.83 3.50
C SER A 1 17.94 -1.95 2.39
N VAL A 2 16.68 -2.11 1.97
CA VAL A 2 16.04 -1.17 1.00
C VAL A 2 15.96 0.24 1.59
N TRP A 3 15.94 0.31 2.92
CA TRP A 3 15.97 1.55 3.71
C TRP A 3 17.37 1.70 4.33
N PRO A 4 18.33 2.41 3.70
CA PRO A 4 19.64 2.65 4.30
C PRO A 4 19.45 3.26 5.70
N GLY A 5 20.28 2.85 6.65
CA GLY A 5 20.07 2.96 8.10
C GLY A 5 19.72 4.35 8.67
N GLU A 6 19.80 5.41 7.87
CA GLU A 6 19.61 6.80 8.28
C GLU A 6 18.36 7.47 7.69
N SER A 7 17.68 6.92 6.68
CA SER A 7 16.49 7.60 6.13
C SER A 7 15.28 7.40 7.04
N THR A 8 14.74 8.50 7.57
CA THR A 8 13.36 8.58 8.05
C THR A 8 12.53 9.08 6.87
N ALA A 9 11.64 8.25 6.36
CA ALA A 9 10.60 8.74 5.47
C ALA A 9 9.77 9.80 6.23
N ARG A 10 9.35 10.85 5.54
CA ARG A 10 8.54 11.94 6.11
C ARG A 10 7.12 11.45 6.32
N GLN A 11 6.50 10.94 5.25
CA GLN A 11 5.16 10.38 5.28
C GLN A 11 5.07 9.11 4.45
N MET A 12 4.18 8.21 4.86
CA MET A 12 3.86 7.00 4.13
C MET A 12 2.37 6.88 3.91
N ILE A 13 2.00 6.21 2.82
CA ILE A 13 0.64 5.68 2.63
C ILE A 13 0.75 4.16 2.71
N ILE A 14 0.03 3.52 3.61
CA ILE A 14 -0.10 2.05 3.66
C ILE A 14 -1.58 1.68 3.54
N ILE A 15 -1.92 1.01 2.45
CA ILE A 15 -3.25 0.43 2.23
C ILE A 15 -3.13 -1.08 2.42
N GLY A 16 -3.95 -1.65 3.31
CA GLY A 16 -3.78 -3.03 3.77
C GLY A 16 -2.87 -3.14 4.99
N CYS A 17 -2.90 -2.15 5.89
CA CYS A 17 -1.95 -2.08 7.00
C CYS A 17 -2.22 -3.04 8.17
N GLY A 18 -3.28 -3.85 8.11
CA GLY A 18 -3.67 -4.78 9.15
C GLY A 18 -3.66 -4.18 10.56
N ASN A 19 -2.83 -4.74 11.43
CA ASN A 19 -2.59 -4.25 12.79
C ASN A 19 -1.24 -3.53 12.93
N MET A 20 -0.59 -3.19 11.81
CA MET A 20 0.69 -2.49 11.72
C MET A 20 1.91 -3.31 12.21
N HIS A 21 1.79 -4.64 12.28
CA HIS A 21 2.88 -5.53 12.65
C HIS A 21 3.36 -6.37 11.47
N SER A 22 4.67 -6.61 11.41
CA SER A 22 5.32 -7.48 10.41
C SER A 22 5.19 -6.97 8.97
N GLU A 23 5.00 -5.66 8.81
CA GLU A 23 4.96 -5.01 7.51
C GLU A 23 6.36 -4.97 6.87
N PRO A 24 6.49 -5.03 5.54
CA PRO A 24 7.77 -4.74 4.87
C PRO A 24 8.32 -3.34 5.22
N THR A 25 7.44 -2.42 5.60
CA THR A 25 7.72 -1.06 6.05
C THR A 25 7.92 -0.93 7.57
N GLN A 26 7.92 -2.05 8.32
CA GLN A 26 8.13 -2.07 9.77
C GLN A 26 9.35 -1.26 10.24
N PRO A 27 10.53 -1.31 9.58
CA PRO A 27 11.67 -0.51 10.01
C PRO A 27 11.43 1.01 9.97
N LEU A 28 10.56 1.50 9.08
CA LEU A 28 10.18 2.91 9.01
C LEU A 28 9.14 3.26 10.09
N LEU A 29 8.21 2.35 10.37
CA LEU A 29 7.24 2.47 11.46
C LEU A 29 7.93 2.55 12.82
N ASP A 30 8.94 1.72 13.05
CA ASP A 30 9.71 1.68 14.31
C ASP A 30 10.48 2.98 14.55
N LYS A 31 10.91 3.66 13.48
CA LYS A 31 11.55 4.99 13.55
C LYS A 31 10.56 6.14 13.74
N GLY A 32 9.27 5.87 13.87
CA GLY A 32 8.25 6.88 14.10
C GLY A 32 7.68 7.53 12.84
N THR A 33 7.96 6.98 11.66
CA THR A 33 7.41 7.52 10.40
C THR A 33 5.88 7.63 10.46
N GLY A 34 5.37 8.78 10.04
CA GLY A 34 3.95 9.13 10.06
C GLY A 34 3.24 8.87 8.72
N GLY A 35 2.00 9.32 8.63
CA GLY A 35 1.22 9.31 7.39
C GLY A 35 -0.16 8.66 7.55
N LEU A 36 -0.62 8.03 6.49
CA LEU A 36 -1.97 7.52 6.33
C LEU A 36 -1.96 5.99 6.20
N PHE A 37 -2.72 5.33 7.06
CA PHE A 37 -2.78 3.88 7.16
C PHE A 37 -4.25 3.45 7.11
N ALA A 38 -4.62 2.53 6.22
CA ALA A 38 -6.00 2.09 6.05
C ALA A 38 -6.10 0.58 5.85
N ASP A 39 -7.09 -0.03 6.49
CA ASP A 39 -7.43 -1.45 6.31
C ASP A 39 -8.93 -1.69 6.50
N ALA A 40 -9.48 -2.67 5.78
CA ALA A 40 -10.89 -3.07 5.87
C ALA A 40 -11.18 -3.89 7.14
N ASN A 41 -10.18 -4.56 7.72
CA ASN A 41 -10.28 -5.38 8.91
C ASN A 41 -10.43 -4.53 10.17
N ARG A 42 -11.69 -4.34 10.58
CA ARG A 42 -12.05 -3.57 11.78
C ARG A 42 -11.33 -4.03 13.04
N LYS A 43 -11.11 -5.34 13.24
CA LYS A 43 -10.44 -5.87 14.44
C LYS A 43 -8.96 -5.50 14.44
N ALA A 44 -8.28 -5.62 13.29
CA ALA A 44 -6.88 -5.28 13.15
C ALA A 44 -6.65 -3.77 13.33
N ILE A 45 -7.52 -2.94 12.74
CA ILE A 45 -7.46 -1.48 12.93
C ILE A 45 -7.73 -1.07 14.37
N ALA A 46 -8.67 -1.72 15.06
CA ALA A 46 -8.87 -1.47 16.48
C ALA A 46 -7.59 -1.76 17.27
N GLN A 47 -6.92 -2.87 17.00
CA GLN A 47 -5.62 -3.18 17.64
C GLN A 47 -4.56 -2.13 17.31
N ALA A 48 -4.41 -1.73 16.04
CA ALA A 48 -3.44 -0.71 15.62
C ALA A 48 -3.66 0.63 16.37
N LYS A 49 -4.91 1.07 16.51
CA LYS A 49 -5.28 2.32 17.21
C LYS A 49 -4.98 2.33 18.70
N TYR A 50 -4.90 1.16 19.33
CA TYR A 50 -4.59 1.02 20.76
C TYR A 50 -3.19 0.44 21.01
N SER A 51 -2.34 0.37 19.98
CA SER A 51 -0.96 -0.11 20.05
C SER A 51 0.03 1.04 20.22
N SER A 52 1.32 0.70 20.36
CA SER A 52 2.43 1.66 20.31
C SER A 52 2.56 2.37 18.95
N TYR A 53 1.86 1.89 17.90
CA TYR A 53 1.86 2.57 16.62
C TYR A 53 0.92 3.77 16.56
N ALA A 54 -0.01 3.91 17.50
CA ALA A 54 -0.85 5.08 17.58
C ALA A 54 0.00 6.32 17.95
N GLY A 55 -0.21 7.43 17.26
CA GLY A 55 0.52 8.67 17.51
C GLY A 55 -0.03 9.85 16.74
N PRO A 56 0.32 11.10 17.14
CA PRO A 56 -0.25 12.30 16.54
C PRO A 56 0.11 12.50 15.06
N HIS A 57 1.16 11.83 14.58
CA HIS A 57 1.62 11.92 13.18
C HIS A 57 1.03 10.82 12.29
N ARG A 58 0.07 10.04 12.78
CA ARG A 58 -0.50 8.89 12.07
C ARG A 58 -2.01 8.93 12.05
N VAL A 59 -2.59 8.75 10.87
CA VAL A 59 -4.02 8.53 10.71
C VAL A 59 -4.24 7.07 10.36
N ILE A 60 -4.91 6.35 11.26
CA ILE A 60 -5.23 4.94 11.10
C ILE A 60 -6.74 4.81 10.86
N LEU A 61 -7.14 4.30 9.70
CA LEU A 61 -8.54 4.25 9.25
C LEU A 61 -9.01 2.82 9.10
N ASN A 62 -10.25 2.57 9.54
CA ASN A 62 -10.97 1.39 9.10
C ASN A 62 -11.80 1.77 7.88
N SER A 63 -11.35 1.38 6.70
CA SER A 63 -11.98 1.74 5.44
C SER A 63 -11.71 0.67 4.39
N THR A 64 -12.73 0.33 3.60
CA THR A 64 -12.54 -0.46 2.38
C THR A 64 -12.09 0.47 1.27
N ILE A 65 -10.87 0.26 0.77
CA ILE A 65 -10.27 1.11 -0.25
C ILE A 65 -10.47 0.50 -1.64
N ASP A 66 -10.88 1.34 -2.59
CA ASP A 66 -11.03 0.98 -3.99
C ASP A 66 -10.60 2.16 -4.89
N PRO A 67 -10.50 1.96 -6.21
CA PRO A 67 -10.08 3.02 -7.13
C PRO A 67 -11.04 4.22 -7.20
N ALA A 68 -12.31 4.04 -6.84
CA ALA A 68 -13.31 5.10 -6.87
C ALA A 68 -13.23 6.01 -5.64
N ASN A 69 -12.79 5.49 -4.49
CA ASN A 69 -12.79 6.22 -3.23
C ASN A 69 -11.41 6.74 -2.77
N ILE A 70 -10.30 6.15 -3.23
CA ILE A 70 -8.96 6.46 -2.71
C ILE A 70 -8.60 7.94 -2.84
N LEU A 71 -8.89 8.57 -3.98
CA LEU A 71 -8.59 10.00 -4.17
C LEU A 71 -9.38 10.91 -3.22
N GLY A 72 -10.63 10.54 -2.92
CA GLY A 72 -11.44 11.27 -1.93
C GLY A 72 -10.85 11.16 -0.53
N LEU A 73 -10.37 9.98 -0.17
CA LEU A 73 -9.72 9.72 1.11
C LEU A 73 -8.38 10.47 1.25
N LEU A 74 -7.53 10.47 0.21
CA LEU A 74 -6.29 11.24 0.21
C LEU A 74 -6.54 12.74 0.39
N ARG A 75 -7.56 13.29 -0.29
CA ARG A 75 -7.94 14.70 -0.13
C ARG A 75 -8.45 15.02 1.27
N ALA A 76 -9.25 14.13 1.86
CA ALA A 76 -9.77 14.31 3.21
C ALA A 76 -8.68 14.30 4.29
N HIS A 77 -7.52 13.70 3.98
CA HIS A 77 -6.38 13.57 4.88
C HIS A 77 -5.11 14.21 4.31
N ALA A 78 -5.26 15.30 3.54
CA ALA A 78 -4.17 15.96 2.83
C ALA A 78 -2.96 16.27 3.72
N ASP A 79 -3.17 16.65 4.99
CA ASP A 79 -2.11 16.96 5.96
C ASP A 79 -1.15 15.77 6.24
N PHE A 80 -1.60 14.54 5.97
CA PHE A 80 -0.84 13.31 6.19
C PHE A 80 -0.24 12.72 4.90
N VAL A 81 -0.45 13.38 3.76
CA VAL A 81 -0.02 12.88 2.43
C VAL A 81 0.56 13.98 1.53
N GLN A 82 1.17 15.01 2.11
CA GLN A 82 1.81 16.11 1.37
C GLN A 82 3.17 15.72 0.80
N GLU A 83 3.97 14.97 1.56
CA GLU A 83 5.34 14.58 1.22
C GLU A 83 5.51 13.08 1.44
N VAL A 84 4.82 12.31 0.61
CA VAL A 84 4.80 10.85 0.68
C VAL A 84 6.08 10.31 0.05
N ASP A 85 6.94 9.70 0.86
CA ASP A 85 8.17 9.06 0.38
C ASP A 85 7.96 7.57 0.08
N VAL A 86 6.98 6.94 0.74
CA VAL A 86 6.70 5.51 0.59
C VAL A 86 5.21 5.26 0.42
N VAL A 87 4.86 4.45 -0.58
CA VAL A 87 3.52 3.88 -0.72
C VAL A 87 3.61 2.37 -0.63
N GLN A 88 2.80 1.77 0.22
CA GLN A 88 2.56 0.33 0.28
C GLN A 88 1.09 0.04 -0.03
N VAL A 89 0.82 -0.95 -0.89
CA VAL A 89 -0.53 -1.44 -1.17
C VAL A 89 -0.57 -2.97 -1.13
N ASP A 90 -1.41 -3.50 -0.25
CA ASP A 90 -1.67 -4.94 -0.07
C ASP A 90 -3.17 -5.15 0.26
N ILE A 91 -4.02 -5.30 -0.77
CA ILE A 91 -5.48 -5.44 -0.59
C ILE A 91 -6.10 -6.58 -1.40
N ASP A 92 -5.31 -7.61 -1.69
CA ASP A 92 -5.65 -8.86 -2.40
C ASP A 92 -6.26 -8.73 -3.81
N THR A 93 -6.95 -7.64 -4.15
CA THR A 93 -7.99 -7.60 -5.19
C THR A 93 -7.79 -6.48 -6.20
N VAL A 94 -7.77 -5.23 -5.72
CA VAL A 94 -7.70 -3.99 -6.53
C VAL A 94 -6.41 -3.20 -6.28
N ASP A 95 -5.37 -3.86 -5.75
CA ASP A 95 -4.06 -3.26 -5.41
C ASP A 95 -3.45 -2.44 -6.56
N GLY A 96 -3.38 -2.99 -7.78
CA GLY A 96 -2.86 -2.32 -8.96
C GLY A 96 -3.59 -1.02 -9.28
N PRO A 97 -4.90 -1.08 -9.59
CA PRO A 97 -5.70 0.11 -9.84
C PRO A 97 -5.69 1.14 -8.70
N VAL A 98 -5.68 0.70 -7.43
CA VAL A 98 -5.58 1.60 -6.28
C VAL A 98 -4.23 2.31 -6.26
N LEU A 99 -3.12 1.58 -6.42
CA LEU A 99 -1.80 2.18 -6.47
C LEU A 99 -1.68 3.17 -7.63
N MET A 100 -2.19 2.83 -8.82
CA MET A 100 -2.14 3.75 -9.96
C MET A 100 -2.86 5.07 -9.67
N LYS A 101 -3.99 5.02 -8.95
CA LYS A 101 -4.71 6.22 -8.49
C LYS A 101 -3.91 7.02 -7.47
N ILE A 102 -3.23 6.36 -6.53
CA ILE A 102 -2.35 7.06 -5.58
C ILE A 102 -1.24 7.80 -6.33
N LEU A 103 -0.59 7.13 -7.29
CA LEU A 103 0.50 7.70 -8.09
C LEU A 103 0.05 8.79 -9.09
N GLU A 104 -1.24 9.03 -9.29
CA GLU A 104 -1.74 10.20 -10.04
C GLU A 104 -1.56 11.50 -9.25
N VAL A 105 -1.43 11.42 -7.92
CA VAL A 105 -1.40 12.59 -7.02
C VAL A 105 -0.23 12.59 -6.05
N THR A 106 0.61 11.55 -6.08
CA THR A 106 1.84 11.46 -5.29
C THR A 106 3.02 11.04 -6.16
N SER A 107 4.24 11.21 -5.67
CA SER A 107 5.47 10.77 -6.35
C SER A 107 6.45 10.19 -5.32
N PRO A 108 6.10 9.04 -4.69
CA PRO A 108 6.94 8.43 -3.68
C PRO A 108 8.30 8.00 -4.24
N GLU A 109 9.32 8.00 -3.39
CA GLU A 109 10.63 7.45 -3.74
C GLU A 109 10.59 5.92 -3.82
N ALA A 110 9.72 5.29 -3.03
CA ALA A 110 9.59 3.84 -2.96
C ALA A 110 8.14 3.36 -2.96
N VAL A 111 7.94 2.26 -3.67
CA VAL A 111 6.66 1.57 -3.78
C VAL A 111 6.86 0.13 -3.31
N VAL A 112 6.01 -0.31 -2.39
CA VAL A 112 5.96 -1.68 -1.88
C VAL A 112 4.63 -2.29 -2.30
N VAL A 113 4.69 -3.43 -2.97
CA VAL A 113 3.52 -4.15 -3.48
C VAL A 113 3.64 -5.62 -3.18
N GLU A 114 2.50 -6.28 -3.00
CA GLU A 114 2.47 -7.74 -3.00
C GLU A 114 2.34 -8.26 -4.44
N VAL A 115 3.02 -9.37 -4.73
CA VAL A 115 2.97 -10.00 -6.05
C VAL A 115 2.09 -11.25 -6.01
N ARG A 116 1.06 -11.27 -6.86
CA ARG A 116 0.23 -12.47 -7.07
C ARG A 116 0.88 -13.39 -8.11
N ASN A 117 1.54 -14.45 -7.64
CA ASN A 117 2.27 -15.40 -8.48
C ASN A 117 1.42 -16.56 -9.04
N PHE A 118 0.10 -16.54 -8.84
CA PHE A 118 -0.76 -17.64 -9.27
C PHE A 118 -1.01 -17.68 -10.79
N LEU A 119 -0.87 -16.54 -11.47
CA LEU A 119 -1.15 -16.44 -12.91
C LEU A 119 0.15 -16.43 -13.71
N PRO A 120 0.35 -17.41 -14.60
CA PRO A 120 1.54 -17.45 -15.43
C PRO A 120 1.53 -16.29 -16.46
N PHE A 121 2.71 -15.89 -16.89
CA PHE A 121 2.88 -15.02 -18.05
C PHE A 121 2.11 -15.57 -19.27
N PRO A 122 1.44 -14.76 -20.11
CA PRO A 122 1.48 -13.29 -20.21
C PRO A 122 0.26 -12.55 -19.60
N PHE A 123 -0.45 -13.13 -18.64
CA PHE A 123 -1.62 -12.48 -18.05
C PHE A 123 -1.22 -11.23 -17.26
N ARG A 124 -1.48 -10.05 -17.84
CA ARG A 124 -1.21 -8.73 -17.22
C ARG A 124 -2.22 -8.39 -16.13
N TYR A 125 -3.44 -8.90 -16.26
CA TYR A 125 -4.52 -8.68 -15.30
C TYR A 125 -5.28 -9.99 -15.12
N ALA A 126 -5.45 -10.44 -13.89
CA ALA A 126 -6.75 -10.98 -13.52
C ALA A 126 -7.31 -10.06 -12.45
N TYR A 127 -8.37 -9.36 -12.82
CA TYR A 127 -9.23 -8.72 -11.86
C TYR A 127 -10.47 -9.58 -11.77
N LEU A 128 -10.63 -10.32 -10.67
CA LEU A 128 -11.93 -10.89 -10.35
C LEU A 128 -12.74 -9.83 -9.61
N ALA A 129 -13.80 -9.35 -10.26
CA ALA A 129 -14.79 -8.46 -9.65
C ALA A 129 -15.69 -9.18 -8.63
N THR A 130 -15.62 -10.50 -8.56
CA THR A 130 -16.48 -11.34 -7.72
C THR A 130 -15.73 -12.60 -7.28
N ASP A 131 -15.97 -13.01 -6.02
CA ASP A 131 -15.54 -14.27 -5.43
C ASP A 131 -15.96 -15.44 -6.32
N THR A 132 -15.00 -16.06 -7.02
CA THR A 132 -15.22 -17.33 -7.73
C THR A 132 -15.00 -18.46 -6.75
N ASP A 133 -16.07 -18.88 -6.05
CA ASP A 133 -16.10 -20.10 -5.23
C ASP A 133 -14.92 -20.22 -4.23
N GLY A 134 -14.54 -19.12 -3.56
CA GLY A 134 -13.46 -19.11 -2.56
C GLY A 134 -12.05 -19.05 -3.16
N LEU A 135 -11.92 -18.82 -4.46
CA LEU A 135 -10.64 -18.64 -5.12
C LEU A 135 -10.27 -17.15 -5.18
N LYS A 136 -9.19 -16.78 -4.48
CA LYS A 136 -8.62 -15.42 -4.48
C LYS A 136 -7.86 -15.12 -5.79
N TRP A 137 -8.51 -14.94 -6.93
CA TRP A 137 -7.82 -14.53 -8.18
C TRP A 137 -7.81 -13.01 -8.41
N GLY A 138 -7.77 -12.25 -7.32
CA GLY A 138 -7.55 -10.82 -7.39
C GLY A 138 -6.06 -10.48 -7.35
N GLY A 139 -5.74 -9.25 -7.75
CA GLY A 139 -4.46 -8.61 -7.52
C GLY A 139 -3.48 -8.66 -8.69
N ALA A 140 -2.43 -7.86 -8.58
CA ALA A 140 -1.49 -7.63 -9.67
C ALA A 140 -0.34 -8.65 -9.71
N THR A 141 0.02 -9.04 -10.93
CA THR A 141 1.15 -9.95 -11.20
C THR A 141 2.48 -9.17 -11.26
N LEU A 142 3.61 -9.87 -11.20
CA LEU A 142 4.92 -9.23 -11.37
C LEU A 142 5.02 -8.48 -12.70
N ALA A 143 4.48 -9.07 -13.78
CA ALA A 143 4.50 -8.45 -15.10
C ALA A 143 3.71 -7.14 -15.14
N PHE A 144 2.59 -7.05 -14.42
CA PHE A 144 1.83 -5.81 -14.25
C PHE A 144 2.70 -4.75 -13.57
N TRP A 145 3.28 -5.09 -12.42
CA TRP A 145 4.09 -4.15 -11.64
C TRP A 145 5.29 -3.63 -12.42
N LEU A 146 6.06 -4.52 -13.04
CA LEU A 146 7.20 -4.12 -13.86
C LEU A 146 6.79 -3.22 -15.04
N HIS A 147 5.63 -3.46 -15.65
CA HIS A 147 5.14 -2.64 -16.74
C HIS A 147 4.69 -1.25 -16.27
N GLU A 148 3.72 -1.19 -15.34
CA GLU A 148 3.09 0.06 -14.93
C GLU A 148 4.02 0.97 -14.13
N LEU A 149 4.85 0.40 -13.25
CA LEU A 149 5.83 1.16 -12.48
C LEU A 149 7.02 1.57 -13.38
N GLY A 150 7.42 0.72 -14.32
CA GLY A 150 8.45 1.04 -15.32
C GLY A 150 8.07 2.22 -16.22
N LEU A 151 6.81 2.31 -16.65
CA LEU A 151 6.28 3.48 -17.39
C LEU A 151 6.39 4.79 -16.60
N ARG A 152 6.56 4.72 -15.28
CA ARG A 152 6.66 5.86 -14.36
C ARG A 152 8.10 6.07 -13.85
N GLY A 153 9.06 5.33 -14.38
CA GLY A 153 10.48 5.46 -14.03
C GLY A 153 10.92 4.73 -12.77
N TYR A 154 10.06 3.87 -12.20
CA TYR A 154 10.48 2.99 -11.11
C TYR A 154 11.17 1.74 -11.65
N GLU A 155 12.13 1.25 -10.88
CA GLU A 155 12.84 0.00 -11.14
C GLU A 155 12.67 -0.96 -9.97
N LEU A 156 12.68 -2.27 -10.25
CA LEU A 156 12.60 -3.29 -9.19
C LEU A 156 13.89 -3.27 -8.35
N ALA A 157 13.79 -2.75 -7.12
CA ALA A 157 14.91 -2.71 -6.20
C ALA A 157 15.17 -4.05 -5.48
N ARG A 158 14.10 -4.78 -5.11
CA ARG A 158 14.16 -6.04 -4.36
C ARG A 158 12.88 -6.86 -4.53
N MET A 159 13.01 -8.18 -4.49
CA MET A 159 11.90 -9.15 -4.39
C MET A 159 12.33 -10.23 -3.40
N ASP A 160 11.43 -10.62 -2.49
CA ASP A 160 11.66 -11.64 -1.46
C ASP A 160 10.82 -12.91 -1.74
#